data_AF-A0A0G1HZH4-F1
#
_entry.id   AF-A0A0G1HZH4-F1
#
_cell.length_a   1.000
_cell.length_b   1.000
_cell.length_c   1.000
_cell.angle_alpha   90.00
_cell.angle_beta   90.00
_cell.angle_gamma   90.00
#
_symmetry.space_group_name_H-M   'P 1'
#
loop_
_entity.id
_entity.type
_entity.pdbx_description
1 polymer ?
#
loop_
_entity_poly.entity_id
_entity_poly.type
_entity_poly.pdbx_seq_one_letter_code
_entity_poly.pdbx_strand_id
1 'polypeptide(L)'
;MDDIVGRLQSAFPSHQLDVIIGSLLGDARLECRSKGIRASYTARFRVHHGEKQKDYVIWKYQMLKDLVSRGPQEIKWRNEKRNLNEVSWFFHTKTLKSFGVIHEIFYKEGKKIFPREILPIFTDAMLAVWFMDDGSNNANNLTLNTHSLSIE
;
A
#
# COMPACT_ATOMS: atom_id res chain seq x y z
N MET A 1 22.23 12.35 2.16
CA MET A 1 20.95 11.73 1.78
C MET A 1 20.46 11.06 3.05
N ASP A 2 19.42 11.62 3.67
CA ASP A 2 18.90 11.13 4.97
C ASP A 2 18.70 9.61 4.91
N ASP A 3 19.07 8.92 5.99
CA ASP A 3 18.91 7.47 6.14
C ASP A 3 17.42 7.10 6.24
N ILE A 4 16.70 7.27 5.13
CA ILE A 4 15.27 6.99 5.02
C ILE A 4 15.02 5.51 5.25
N VAL A 5 15.94 4.66 4.80
CA VAL A 5 15.95 3.22 5.04
C VAL A 5 15.93 2.90 6.53
N GLY A 6 16.88 3.45 7.31
CA GLY A 6 16.91 3.26 8.76
C GLY A 6 15.68 3.83 9.46
N ARG A 7 15.13 4.96 8.98
CA ARG A 7 13.87 5.52 9.49
C ARG A 7 12.66 4.62 9.24
N LEU A 8 12.61 3.93 8.11
CA LEU A 8 11.53 2.98 7.79
C LEU A 8 11.64 1.70 8.63
N GLN A 9 12.85 1.13 8.72
CA GLN A 9 13.10 -0.09 9.50
C GLN A 9 12.91 0.11 11.01
N SER A 10 13.15 1.32 11.52
CA SER A 10 12.88 1.66 12.93
C SER A 10 11.40 1.97 13.20
N ALA A 11 10.64 2.41 12.20
CA ALA A 11 9.24 2.80 12.37
C ALA A 11 8.27 1.62 12.37
N PHE A 12 8.62 0.51 11.71
CA PHE A 12 7.75 -0.65 11.55
C PHE A 12 8.54 -1.95 11.74
N PRO A 13 7.97 -2.97 12.40
CA PRO A 13 8.48 -4.33 12.34
C PRO A 13 8.63 -4.81 10.89
N SER A 14 9.63 -5.66 10.62
CA SER A 14 9.95 -6.14 9.26
C SER A 14 8.74 -6.69 8.52
N HIS A 15 7.98 -7.58 9.14
CA HIS A 15 6.78 -8.17 8.54
C HIS A 15 5.70 -7.14 8.17
N GLN A 16 5.58 -6.04 8.92
CA GLN A 16 4.64 -4.96 8.58
C GLN A 16 5.16 -4.14 7.42
N LEU A 17 6.47 -3.85 7.42
CA LEU A 17 7.10 -3.12 6.34
C LEU A 17 7.00 -3.89 5.02
N ASP A 18 7.16 -5.22 5.06
CA ASP A 18 6.98 -6.09 3.90
C ASP A 18 5.58 -5.97 3.29
N VAL A 19 4.55 -6.03 4.15
CA VAL A 19 3.14 -5.89 3.73
C VAL A 19 2.84 -4.48 3.22
N ILE A 20 3.35 -3.45 3.90
CA ILE A 20 3.13 -2.04 3.53
C ILE A 20 3.77 -1.75 2.17
N ILE A 21 5.07 -2.06 2.01
CA ILE A 21 5.82 -1.74 0.79
C ILE A 21 5.33 -2.60 -0.38
N GLY A 22 5.15 -3.91 -0.18
CA GLY A 22 4.63 -4.79 -1.23
C GLY A 22 3.24 -4.36 -1.70
N SER A 23 2.34 -4.03 -0.78
CA SER A 23 1.00 -3.55 -1.14
C SER A 23 1.05 -2.16 -1.80
N LEU A 24 2.00 -1.30 -1.42
CA LEU A 24 2.23 -0.02 -2.07
C LEU A 24 2.88 -0.16 -3.44
N LEU A 25 3.42 -1.30 -3.83
CA LEU A 25 3.80 -1.51 -5.23
C LEU A 25 2.61 -2.01 -6.07
N GLY A 26 1.61 -2.59 -5.41
CA GLY A 26 0.35 -3.02 -6.00
C GLY A 26 -0.83 -2.08 -5.73
N ASP A 27 -1.92 -2.66 -5.22
CA ASP A 27 -3.26 -2.06 -5.11
C ASP A 27 -3.42 -1.01 -4.00
N ALA A 28 -2.56 -1.02 -2.98
CA ALA A 28 -2.71 -0.11 -1.86
C ALA A 28 -2.21 1.30 -2.17
N ARG A 29 -2.66 2.25 -1.35
CA ARG A 29 -2.28 3.67 -1.47
C ARG A 29 -2.06 4.33 -0.12
N LEU A 30 -1.27 5.40 -0.14
CA LEU A 30 -1.20 6.36 0.95
C LEU A 30 -2.08 7.56 0.65
N GLU A 31 -2.75 8.06 1.68
CA GLU A 31 -3.53 9.28 1.61
C GLU A 31 -2.84 10.34 2.49
N CYS A 32 -2.24 11.35 1.86
CA CYS A 32 -1.69 12.50 2.59
C CYS A 32 -2.80 13.17 3.41
N ARG A 33 -2.52 13.39 4.70
CA ARG A 33 -3.48 14.00 5.64
C ARG A 33 -3.04 15.38 6.10
N SER A 34 -1.74 15.64 6.11
CA SER A 34 -1.18 16.96 6.38
C SER A 34 0.19 17.07 5.76
N LYS A 35 0.47 18.21 5.12
CA LYS A 35 1.77 18.60 4.58
C LYS A 35 1.84 20.12 4.58
N GLY A 36 2.73 20.72 5.37
CA GLY A 36 2.86 22.17 5.42
C GLY A 36 3.98 22.63 6.35
N ILE A 37 4.38 23.91 6.22
CA ILE A 37 5.53 24.49 6.95
C ILE A 37 5.37 24.36 8.47
N ARG A 38 4.13 24.45 8.96
CA ARG A 38 3.81 24.41 10.41
C ARG A 38 3.19 23.08 10.85
N ALA A 39 3.10 22.09 9.98
CA ALA A 39 2.42 20.83 10.26
C ALA A 39 3.30 19.64 9.89
N SER A 40 3.32 18.62 10.75
CA SER A 40 4.06 17.39 10.45
C SER A 40 3.47 16.72 9.21
N TYR A 41 4.34 16.26 8.31
CA TYR A 41 3.90 15.45 7.19
C TYR A 41 3.35 14.12 7.72
N THR A 42 2.07 13.90 7.49
CA THR A 42 1.38 12.68 7.90
C THR A 42 0.57 12.11 6.75
N ALA A 43 0.46 10.78 6.74
CA ALA A 43 -0.40 10.05 5.83
C ALA A 43 -1.07 8.88 6.56
N ARG A 44 -2.03 8.26 5.90
CA ARG A 44 -2.61 6.98 6.31
C ARG A 44 -2.54 5.98 5.15
N PHE A 45 -2.30 4.71 5.48
CA PHE A 45 -2.28 3.61 4.53
C PHE A 45 -3.69 3.06 4.34
N ARG A 46 -4.08 2.82 3.09
CA ARG A 46 -5.40 2.28 2.72
C ARG A 46 -5.24 1.05 1.83
N VAL A 47 -5.85 -0.04 2.27
CA VAL A 47 -6.06 -1.27 1.50
C VAL A 47 -7.50 -1.29 1.04
N HIS A 48 -7.75 -1.64 -0.23
CA HIS A 48 -9.08 -1.77 -0.79
C HIS A 48 -9.07 -2.81 -1.90
N HIS A 49 -9.80 -3.92 -1.73
CA HIS A 49 -9.95 -4.94 -2.77
C HIS A 49 -11.43 -5.33 -2.96
N GLY A 50 -11.75 -5.98 -4.08
CA GLY A 50 -13.09 -6.50 -4.35
C GLY A 50 -13.46 -7.71 -3.49
N GLU A 51 -14.74 -8.10 -3.53
CA GLU A 51 -15.29 -9.23 -2.74
C GLU A 51 -14.44 -10.51 -2.79
N LYS A 52 -13.96 -10.89 -3.98
CA LYS A 52 -13.17 -12.11 -4.19
C LYS A 52 -11.85 -12.14 -3.41
N GLN A 53 -11.36 -10.98 -2.96
CA GLN A 53 -10.12 -10.81 -2.21
C GLN A 53 -10.38 -10.39 -0.76
N LYS A 54 -11.58 -10.62 -0.23
CA LYS A 54 -11.94 -10.31 1.17
C LYS A 54 -10.95 -10.91 2.16
N ASP A 55 -10.63 -12.20 2.03
CA ASP A 55 -9.73 -12.87 2.96
C ASP A 55 -8.32 -12.27 2.92
N TYR A 56 -7.90 -11.77 1.75
CA TYR A 56 -6.64 -11.08 1.60
C TYR A 56 -6.62 -9.70 2.27
N VAL A 57 -7.74 -8.96 2.24
CA VAL A 57 -7.92 -7.73 3.04
C VAL A 57 -7.84 -8.05 4.53
N ILE A 58 -8.47 -9.13 4.98
CA ILE A 58 -8.44 -9.58 6.37
C ILE A 58 -7.01 -9.96 6.79
N TRP A 59 -6.28 -10.68 5.94
CA TRP A 59 -4.88 -11.02 6.19
C TRP A 59 -3.99 -9.76 6.33
N LYS A 60 -4.09 -8.81 5.39
CA LYS A 60 -3.37 -7.52 5.47
C LYS A 60 -3.73 -6.77 6.75
N TYR A 61 -5.00 -6.79 7.17
CA TYR A 61 -5.44 -6.20 8.42
C TYR A 61 -4.82 -6.89 9.63
N GLN A 62 -4.78 -8.22 9.68
CA GLN A 62 -4.20 -8.97 10.79
C GLN A 62 -2.71 -8.64 10.98
N MET A 63 -1.97 -8.46 9.88
CA MET A 63 -0.56 -8.05 9.91
C MET A 63 -0.36 -6.63 10.43
N LEU A 64 -1.34 -5.73 10.24
CA LEU A 64 -1.24 -4.30 10.55
C LEU A 64 -2.20 -3.86 11.68
N LYS A 65 -2.72 -4.80 12.47
CA LYS A 65 -3.87 -4.57 13.37
C LYS A 65 -3.62 -3.48 14.42
N ASP A 66 -2.40 -3.35 14.91
CA ASP A 66 -1.95 -2.36 15.89
C ASP A 66 -1.91 -0.93 15.31
N LEU A 67 -1.70 -0.83 13.99
CA LEU A 67 -1.73 0.42 13.24
C LEU A 67 -3.15 0.86 12.88
N VAL A 68 -4.18 0.03 13.13
CA VAL A 68 -5.55 0.24 12.65
C VAL A 68 -6.51 0.47 13.81
N SER A 69 -7.36 1.51 13.72
CA SER A 69 -8.37 1.80 14.76
C SER A 69 -9.71 1.12 14.51
N ARG A 70 -10.04 0.82 13.25
CA ARG A 70 -11.30 0.19 12.84
C ARG A 70 -10.99 -0.94 11.87
N GLY A 71 -11.48 -2.14 12.17
CA GLY A 71 -11.29 -3.32 11.34
C GLY A 71 -11.89 -3.18 9.93
N PRO A 72 -11.67 -4.19 9.06
CA PRO A 72 -12.14 -4.19 7.68
C PRO A 72 -13.63 -3.91 7.56
N GLN A 73 -13.97 -3.09 6.58
CA GLN A 73 -15.34 -2.65 6.31
C GLN A 73 -15.78 -3.07 4.92
N GLU A 74 -17.02 -3.53 4.83
CA GLU A 74 -17.71 -3.80 3.57
C GLU A 74 -18.28 -2.49 2.98
N ILE A 75 -18.18 -2.33 1.66
CA ILE A 75 -18.86 -1.30 0.88
C ILE A 75 -19.61 -1.99 -0.26
N LYS A 76 -20.90 -1.72 -0.38
CA LYS A 76 -21.73 -2.06 -1.54
C LYS A 76 -21.88 -0.82 -2.42
N TRP A 77 -21.69 -0.96 -3.71
CA TRP A 77 -21.79 0.16 -4.66
C TRP A 77 -22.26 -0.30 -6.03
N ARG A 78 -22.78 0.63 -6.84
CA ARG A 78 -23.20 0.37 -8.21
C ARG A 78 -22.06 0.72 -9.15
N ASN A 79 -21.55 -0.27 -9.87
CA ASN A 79 -20.64 -0.06 -10.97
C ASN A 79 -21.44 0.31 -12.22
N GLU A 80 -21.52 1.62 -12.50
CA GLU A 80 -22.27 2.15 -13.65
C GLU A 80 -21.71 1.64 -14.99
N LYS A 81 -20.39 1.51 -15.10
CA LYS A 81 -19.73 1.06 -16.35
C LYS A 81 -20.07 -0.38 -16.70
N ARG A 82 -20.19 -1.25 -15.69
CA ARG A 82 -20.52 -2.68 -15.87
C ARG A 82 -22.01 -2.97 -15.70
N ASN A 83 -22.78 -1.99 -15.24
CA ASN A 83 -24.18 -2.14 -14.84
C ASN A 83 -24.40 -3.24 -13.78
N LEU A 84 -23.52 -3.34 -12.78
CA LEU A 84 -23.54 -4.38 -11.75
C LEU A 84 -23.46 -3.79 -10.34
N ASN A 85 -24.08 -4.46 -9.36
CA ASN A 85 -23.83 -4.18 -7.95
C ASN A 85 -22.56 -4.93 -7.53
N GLU A 86 -21.58 -4.21 -7.02
CA GLU A 86 -20.30 -4.77 -6.57
C GLU A 86 -20.13 -4.58 -5.06
N VAL A 87 -19.40 -5.50 -4.45
CA VAL A 87 -19.00 -5.45 -3.04
C VAL A 87 -17.48 -5.37 -2.98
N SER A 88 -16.98 -4.58 -2.05
CA SER A 88 -15.55 -4.42 -1.81
C SER A 88 -15.26 -4.24 -0.33
N TRP A 89 -14.03 -4.55 0.05
CA TRP A 89 -13.56 -4.51 1.44
C TRP A 89 -12.36 -3.60 1.57
N PHE A 90 -12.34 -2.79 2.62
CA PHE A 90 -11.24 -1.86 2.86
C PHE A 90 -10.97 -1.67 4.35
N PHE A 91 -9.76 -1.22 4.67
CA PHE A 91 -9.45 -0.62 5.96
C PHE A 91 -8.45 0.52 5.77
N HIS A 92 -8.30 1.35 6.80
CA HIS A 92 -7.24 2.36 6.85
C HIS A 92 -6.50 2.29 8.17
N THR A 93 -5.21 2.59 8.15
CA THR A 93 -4.43 2.79 9.36
C THR A 93 -4.78 4.12 10.02
N LYS A 94 -4.33 4.30 11.25
CA LYS A 94 -4.16 5.60 11.88
C LYS A 94 -3.29 6.49 10.99
N THR A 95 -3.51 7.79 11.08
CA THR A 95 -2.66 8.81 10.44
C THR A 95 -1.36 8.92 11.23
N LEU A 96 -0.22 8.63 10.60
CA LEU A 96 1.09 8.61 11.26
C LEU A 96 2.13 9.43 10.49
N LYS A 97 3.16 9.92 11.19
CA LYS A 97 4.32 10.59 10.57
C LYS A 97 5.18 9.61 9.77
N SER A 98 5.32 8.37 10.23
CA SER A 98 6.04 7.31 9.52
C SER A 98 5.45 7.04 8.14
N PHE A 99 4.12 7.02 8.01
CA PHE A 99 3.45 6.96 6.71
C PHE A 99 3.65 8.23 5.88
N GLY A 100 3.84 9.40 6.49
CA GLY A 100 4.24 10.62 5.79
C GLY A 100 5.60 10.48 5.11
N VAL A 101 6.58 9.86 5.79
CA VAL A 101 7.90 9.56 5.21
C VAL A 101 7.78 8.59 4.03
N ILE A 102 7.00 7.52 4.16
CA ILE A 102 6.76 6.60 3.03
C ILE A 102 6.05 7.33 1.88
N HIS A 103 5.12 8.23 2.18
CA HIS A 103 4.42 9.00 1.15
C HIS A 103 5.39 9.91 0.37
N GLU A 104 6.42 10.49 1.00
CA GLU A 104 7.41 11.33 0.30
C GLU A 104 8.22 10.59 -0.76
N ILE A 105 8.50 9.31 -0.55
CA ILE A 105 9.24 8.48 -1.50
C ILE A 105 8.32 7.88 -2.58
N PHE A 106 7.11 7.46 -2.21
CA PHE A 106 6.19 6.82 -3.16
C PHE A 106 5.41 7.81 -4.03
N TYR A 107 5.32 9.09 -3.65
CA TYR A 107 4.49 10.06 -4.38
C TYR A 107 5.23 11.33 -4.74
N LYS A 108 5.34 11.61 -6.04
CA LYS A 108 5.84 12.87 -6.60
C LYS A 108 4.71 13.57 -7.34
N GLU A 109 4.48 14.85 -7.02
CA GLU A 109 3.39 15.65 -7.61
C GLU A 109 2.00 14.98 -7.55
N GLY A 110 1.76 14.19 -6.49
CA GLY A 110 0.51 13.46 -6.31
C GLY A 110 0.38 12.17 -7.13
N LYS A 111 1.38 11.83 -7.95
CA LYS A 111 1.46 10.58 -8.71
C LYS A 111 2.32 9.56 -7.98
N LYS A 112 1.89 8.31 -8.03
CA LYS A 112 2.60 7.17 -7.41
C LYS A 112 3.76 6.76 -8.32
N ILE A 113 4.96 6.66 -7.75
CA ILE A 113 6.19 6.29 -8.44
C ILE A 113 6.77 5.00 -7.86
N PHE A 114 7.72 4.39 -8.57
CA PHE A 114 8.59 3.36 -8.01
C PHE A 114 9.76 4.04 -7.27
N PRO A 115 9.84 3.96 -5.92
CA PRO A 115 10.93 4.59 -5.18
C PRO A 115 12.21 3.75 -5.28
N ARG A 116 13.33 4.31 -5.75
CA ARG A 116 14.61 3.58 -5.76
C ARG A 116 15.18 3.39 -4.35
N GLU A 117 14.75 4.21 -3.41
CA GLU A 117 15.16 4.23 -2.01
C GLU A 117 14.81 2.94 -1.26
N ILE A 118 13.84 2.15 -1.74
CA ILE A 118 13.46 0.87 -1.10
C ILE A 118 14.31 -0.32 -1.56
N LEU A 119 15.09 -0.19 -2.65
CA LEU A 119 15.88 -1.30 -3.19
C LEU A 119 16.83 -1.94 -2.16
N PRO A 120 17.53 -1.19 -1.29
CA PRO A 120 18.39 -1.77 -0.27
C PRO A 120 17.67 -2.60 0.81
N ILE A 121 16.35 -2.43 0.95
CA ILE A 121 15.52 -3.14 1.93
C ILE A 121 14.49 -4.07 1.29
N PHE A 122 14.57 -4.26 -0.03
CA PHE A 122 13.59 -5.05 -0.75
C PHE A 122 13.71 -6.53 -0.38
N THR A 123 12.59 -7.16 -0.01
CA THR A 123 12.56 -8.55 0.46
C THR A 123 11.71 -9.43 -0.46
N ASP A 124 11.91 -10.75 -0.37
CA ASP A 124 11.07 -11.73 -1.07
C ASP A 124 9.60 -11.64 -0.62
N ALA A 125 9.35 -11.25 0.64
CA ALA A 125 8.01 -11.05 1.15
C ALA A 125 7.34 -9.81 0.53
N MET A 126 8.07 -8.71 0.34
CA MET A 126 7.57 -7.55 -0.43
C MET A 126 7.21 -7.94 -1.85
N LEU A 127 8.06 -8.73 -2.52
CA LEU A 127 7.81 -9.23 -3.87
C LEU A 127 6.58 -10.13 -3.93
N ALA A 128 6.40 -11.03 -2.96
CA ALA A 128 5.24 -11.92 -2.90
C ALA A 128 3.93 -11.13 -2.73
N VAL A 129 3.91 -10.12 -1.85
CA VAL A 129 2.73 -9.25 -1.68
C VAL A 129 2.46 -8.44 -2.94
N TRP A 130 3.49 -7.89 -3.58
CA TRP A 130 3.33 -7.18 -4.85
C TRP A 130 2.77 -8.09 -5.95
N PHE A 131 3.27 -9.32 -6.04
CA PHE A 131 2.77 -10.31 -6.99
C PHE A 131 1.32 -10.74 -6.69
N MET A 132 0.92 -10.85 -5.43
CA MET A 132 -0.47 -11.16 -5.08
C MET A 132 -1.45 -10.01 -5.40
N ASP A 133 -0.96 -8.77 -5.47
CA ASP A 133 -1.75 -7.60 -5.86
C ASP A 133 -1.83 -7.47 -7.40
N ASP A 134 -0.68 -7.39 -8.07
CA ASP A 134 -0.58 -7.02 -9.49
C ASP A 134 0.15 -8.04 -10.36
N GLY A 135 0.39 -9.26 -9.85
CA GLY A 135 1.02 -10.35 -10.58
C GLY A 135 0.07 -11.08 -11.52
N SER A 136 0.64 -11.67 -12.56
CA SER A 136 -0.04 -12.64 -13.43
C SER A 136 0.87 -13.84 -13.68
N ASN A 137 0.24 -15.02 -13.76
CA ASN A 137 0.89 -16.27 -14.09
C ASN A 137 0.40 -16.74 -15.46
N ASN A 138 1.29 -16.72 -16.45
CA ASN A 138 1.05 -17.19 -17.82
C ASN A 138 1.75 -18.55 -18.06
N ALA A 139 1.53 -19.50 -17.15
CA ALA A 139 2.10 -20.85 -17.09
C ALA A 139 3.63 -20.91 -16.99
N ASN A 140 4.34 -20.52 -18.05
CA ASN A 140 5.79 -20.54 -18.12
C ASN A 140 6.43 -19.21 -17.70
N ASN A 141 5.62 -18.15 -17.56
CA ASN A 141 6.10 -16.80 -17.27
C ASN A 141 5.30 -16.18 -16.13
N LEU A 142 6.01 -15.42 -15.29
CA LEU A 142 5.42 -14.53 -14.29
C LEU A 142 5.62 -13.09 -14.72
N THR A 143 4.58 -12.27 -14.59
CA THR A 143 4.64 -10.85 -14.95
C THR A 143 4.07 -10.01 -13.82
N LEU A 144 4.64 -8.83 -13.58
CA LEU A 144 4.09 -7.80 -12.70
C LEU A 144 3.52 -6.67 -13.54
N ASN A 145 2.27 -6.30 -13.29
CA ASN A 145 1.58 -5.25 -14.04
C ASN A 145 1.92 -3.87 -13.46
N THR A 146 2.98 -3.24 -13.97
CA THR A 146 3.48 -1.95 -13.43
C THR A 146 3.00 -0.73 -14.19
N HIS A 147 1.92 -0.84 -14.97
CA HIS A 147 1.43 0.21 -15.88
C HIS A 147 1.07 1.53 -15.18
N SER A 148 0.85 1.51 -13.86
CA SER A 148 0.50 2.68 -13.05
C SER A 148 1.70 3.35 -12.36
N LEU A 149 2.90 2.77 -12.45
CA LEU A 149 4.12 3.27 -11.82
C LEU A 149 5.02 3.97 -12.83
N SER A 150 5.50 5.16 -12.50
CA SER A 150 6.61 5.81 -13.21
C SER A 150 7.91 5.73 -12.42
N ILE A 151 9.03 5.81 -13.13
CA ILE A 151 10.38 5.94 -12.56
C ILE A 151 10.74 7.43 -12.36
N GLU A 152 10.01 8.31 -13.07
CA GLU A 152 10.12 9.77 -13.10
C GLU A 152 8.92 10.44 -12.43
#